data_AF-A0A954FAE6-F1
#
_entry.id   AF-A0A954FAE6-F1
#
_cell.length_a   1.000
_cell.length_b   1.000
_cell.length_c   1.000
_cell.angle_alpha   90.00
_cell.angle_beta   90.00
_cell.angle_gamma   90.00
#
_symmetry.space_group_name_H-M   'P 1'
#
loop_
_entity.id
_entity.type
_entity.pdbx_description
1 polymer ?
#
loop_
_entity_poly.entity_id
_entity_poly.type
_entity_poly.pdbx_seq_one_letter_code
_entity_poly.pdbx_strand_id
1 'polypeptide(L)'
;MRVLAINAYHGGSHREFLMQWISHSVHDFTTLTLPARHWKWRMQHAAVTLAMEVRKRMEAGECWDAMFVTDMFDLTTFLGLIPAEAAALPRIVYFHENQWTYPLPQGETRDLTYGFINLKSALAADALWF
;
A
#
# COMPACT_ATOMS: atom_id res chain seq x y z
N MET A 1 13.57 -9.28 -10.32
CA MET A 1 12.73 -9.59 -9.15
C MET A 1 11.28 -9.39 -9.54
N ARG A 2 10.39 -10.17 -8.95
CA ARG A 2 8.93 -10.01 -9.04
C ARG A 2 8.46 -9.22 -7.83
N VAL A 3 7.82 -8.09 -8.07
CA VAL A 3 7.42 -7.13 -7.03
C VAL A 3 5.90 -7.07 -6.99
N LEU A 4 5.33 -7.33 -5.82
CA LEU A 4 3.93 -7.04 -5.55
C LEU A 4 3.81 -5.55 -5.19
N ALA A 5 3.29 -4.74 -6.10
CA ALA A 5 3.07 -3.32 -5.88
C ALA A 5 1.61 -3.02 -5.56
N ILE A 6 1.36 -2.47 -4.38
CA ILE A 6 0.02 -2.14 -3.87
C ILE A 6 -0.14 -0.63 -3.83
N ASN A 7 -1.11 -0.13 -4.61
CA ASN A 7 -1.52 1.27 -4.57
C ASN A 7 -3.02 1.36 -4.34
N ALA A 8 -3.40 1.49 -3.07
CA ALA A 8 -4.78 1.49 -2.61
C ALA A 8 -5.57 2.76 -2.97
N TYR A 9 -4.89 3.81 -3.44
CA TYR A 9 -5.48 5.06 -3.89
C TYR A 9 -4.90 5.46 -5.26
N HIS A 10 -5.24 4.66 -6.27
CA HIS A 10 -4.59 4.73 -7.58
C HIS A 10 -5.22 5.80 -8.48
N GLY A 11 -4.72 7.02 -8.37
CA GLY A 11 -5.10 8.15 -9.20
C GLY A 11 -4.16 9.34 -9.00
N GLY A 12 -4.27 10.35 -9.86
CA GLY A 12 -3.40 11.53 -9.82
C GLY A 12 -1.91 11.16 -9.70
N SER A 13 -1.19 11.89 -8.84
CA SER A 13 0.24 11.72 -8.60
C SER A 13 0.63 10.34 -8.05
N HIS A 14 -0.22 9.68 -7.25
CA HIS A 14 0.05 8.32 -6.75
C HIS A 14 0.11 7.30 -7.89
N ARG A 15 -0.80 7.41 -8.87
CA ARG A 15 -0.77 6.54 -10.06
C ARG A 15 0.44 6.87 -10.91
N GLU A 16 0.66 8.14 -11.23
CA GLU A 16 1.74 8.55 -12.13
C GLU A 16 3.10 8.13 -11.58
N PHE A 17 3.36 8.34 -10.29
CA PHE A 17 4.60 7.85 -9.65
C PHE A 17 4.81 6.35 -9.89
N LEU A 18 3.82 5.52 -9.55
CA LEU A 18 3.96 4.06 -9.66
C LEU A 18 4.16 3.63 -11.12
N MET A 19 3.40 4.22 -12.05
CA MET A 19 3.49 3.86 -13.47
C MET A 19 4.84 4.26 -14.08
N GLN A 20 5.37 5.44 -13.73
CA GLN A 20 6.68 5.88 -14.18
C GLN A 20 7.80 5.02 -13.58
N TRP A 21 7.70 4.68 -12.29
CA TRP A 21 8.67 3.77 -11.69
C TRP A 21 8.69 2.41 -12.38
N ILE A 22 7.51 1.82 -12.64
CA ILE A 22 7.39 0.55 -13.36
C ILE A 22 7.98 0.65 -14.77
N SER A 23 7.67 1.70 -15.54
CA SER A 23 8.15 1.82 -16.92
C SER A 23 9.66 2.02 -17.05
N HIS A 24 10.32 2.45 -15.97
CA HIS A 24 11.77 2.67 -15.90
C HIS A 24 12.51 1.59 -15.10
N SER A 25 11.82 0.54 -14.66
CA SER A 25 12.39 -0.52 -13.86
C SER A 25 12.73 -1.76 -14.69
N VAL A 26 13.71 -2.52 -14.22
CA VAL A 26 14.07 -3.86 -14.76
C VAL A 26 13.35 -5.00 -14.04
N HIS A 27 12.49 -4.68 -13.07
CA HIS A 27 11.74 -5.66 -12.29
C HIS A 27 10.38 -5.95 -12.92
N ASP A 28 9.85 -7.13 -12.62
CA ASP A 28 8.50 -7.54 -13.02
C ASP A 28 7.52 -7.16 -11.92
N PHE A 29 6.39 -6.53 -12.28
CA PHE A 29 5.45 -5.97 -11.31
C PHE A 29 4.07 -6.60 -11.45
N THR A 30 3.56 -7.14 -10.34
CA THR A 30 2.13 -7.38 -10.17
C THR A 30 1.54 -6.18 -9.43
N THR A 31 0.71 -5.38 -10.10
CA THR A 31 0.06 -4.22 -9.49
C THR A 31 -1.33 -4.55 -8.97
N LEU A 32 -1.57 -4.32 -7.67
CA LEU A 32 -2.89 -4.34 -7.07
C LEU A 32 -3.32 -2.92 -6.74
N THR A 33 -4.41 -2.47 -7.38
CA THR A 33 -4.84 -1.07 -7.31
C THR A 33 -6.32 -0.94 -7.03
N LEU A 34 -6.71 0.11 -6.32
CA LEU A 34 -8.11 0.53 -6.21
C LEU A 34 -8.27 1.97 -6.69
N PRO A 35 -9.42 2.35 -7.28
CA PRO A 35 -9.64 3.72 -7.74
C PRO A 35 -9.48 4.74 -6.61
N ALA A 36 -8.86 5.88 -6.93
CA ALA A 36 -8.65 7.04 -6.06
C ALA A 36 -9.97 7.78 -5.72
N ARG A 37 -10.77 7.16 -4.85
CA ARG A 37 -11.99 7.73 -4.28
C ARG A 37 -12.14 7.28 -2.83
N HIS A 38 -12.75 8.13 -2.01
CA HIS A 38 -13.00 7.86 -0.60
C HIS A 38 -11.71 7.44 0.15
N TRP A 39 -10.70 8.32 0.17
CA TRP A 39 -9.37 7.98 0.70
C TRP A 39 -9.40 7.42 2.13
N LYS A 40 -10.24 7.98 3.01
CA LYS A 40 -10.48 7.48 4.37
C LYS A 40 -10.91 6.01 4.39
N TRP A 41 -11.80 5.65 3.47
CA TRP A 41 -12.25 4.26 3.29
C TRP A 41 -11.14 3.38 2.71
N ARG A 42 -10.32 3.90 1.77
CA ARG A 42 -9.18 3.16 1.21
C ARG A 42 -8.17 2.77 2.26
N MET A 43 -7.84 3.66 3.18
CA MET A 43 -6.87 3.36 4.24
C MET A 43 -7.29 2.22 5.17
N GLN A 44 -8.56 1.80 5.19
CA GLN A 44 -9.06 0.70 6.01
C GLN A 44 -9.45 -0.52 5.18
N HIS A 45 -10.38 -0.36 4.24
CA HIS A 45 -10.99 -1.47 3.49
C HIS A 45 -10.06 -2.09 2.45
N ALA A 46 -9.10 -1.32 1.91
CA ALA A 46 -8.22 -1.84 0.87
C ALA A 46 -7.40 -3.04 1.37
N ALA A 47 -6.97 -3.04 2.63
CA ALA A 47 -6.25 -4.16 3.24
C ALA A 47 -7.06 -5.46 3.16
N VAL A 48 -8.34 -5.41 3.53
CA VAL A 48 -9.25 -6.57 3.46
C VAL A 48 -9.48 -7.01 2.02
N THR A 49 -9.74 -6.06 1.11
CA THR A 49 -10.05 -6.37 -0.30
C THR A 49 -8.87 -7.00 -1.01
N LEU A 50 -7.70 -6.39 -0.90
CA LEU A 50 -6.51 -6.82 -1.63
C LEU A 50 -5.90 -8.07 -1.01
N ALA A 51 -6.14 -8.36 0.26
CA ALA A 51 -5.72 -9.62 0.87
C ALA A 51 -6.40 -10.84 0.21
N MET A 52 -7.69 -10.74 -0.12
CA MET A 52 -8.41 -11.78 -0.85
C MET A 52 -7.82 -11.99 -2.26
N GLU A 53 -7.47 -10.91 -2.95
CA GLU A 53 -6.86 -10.97 -4.28
C GLU A 53 -5.46 -11.60 -4.23
N VAL A 54 -4.64 -11.27 -3.22
CA VAL A 54 -3.34 -11.92 -3.03
C VAL A 54 -3.48 -13.42 -2.81
N ARG A 55 -4.42 -13.85 -1.94
CA ARG A 55 -4.67 -15.27 -1.70
C ARG A 55 -5.01 -16.01 -3.00
N LYS A 56 -5.97 -15.47 -3.76
CA LYS A 56 -6.41 -16.04 -5.03
C LYS A 56 -5.27 -16.16 -6.04
N ARG A 57 -4.39 -15.16 -6.13
CA ARG A 57 -3.24 -15.17 -7.05
C ARG A 57 -2.19 -16.19 -6.65
N MET A 58 -1.91 -16.31 -5.35
CA MET A 58 -0.99 -17.33 -4.85
C MET A 58 -1.52 -18.74 -5.06
N GLU A 59 -2.82 -18.96 -4.86
CA GLU A 59 -3.48 -20.23 -5.20
C GLU A 59 -3.38 -20.56 -6.69
N ALA A 60 -3.36 -19.54 -7.55
CA ALA A 60 -3.12 -19.67 -8.99
C ALA A 60 -1.62 -19.83 -9.37
N GLY A 61 -0.71 -19.86 -8.39
CA GLY A 61 0.72 -20.08 -8.57
C GLY A 61 1.57 -18.82 -8.73
N GLU A 62 1.00 -17.62 -8.59
CA GLU A 62 1.79 -16.39 -8.53
C GLU A 62 2.64 -16.36 -7.25
N CYS A 63 3.87 -15.85 -7.36
CA CYS A 63 4.72 -15.57 -6.21
C CYS A 63 5.61 -14.36 -6.48
N TRP A 64 6.06 -13.74 -5.40
CA TRP A 64 6.82 -12.49 -5.41
C TRP A 64 8.06 -12.59 -4.55
N ASP A 65 9.03 -11.72 -4.82
CA ASP A 65 10.30 -11.67 -4.10
C ASP A 65 10.34 -10.47 -3.13
N ALA A 66 9.49 -9.46 -3.34
CA ALA A 66 9.36 -8.28 -2.49
C ALA A 66 7.96 -7.65 -2.61
N MET A 67 7.61 -6.81 -1.63
CA MET A 67 6.37 -6.04 -1.60
C MET A 67 6.66 -4.54 -1.54
N PHE A 68 5.94 -3.77 -2.34
CA PHE A 68 5.94 -2.32 -2.32
C PHE A 68 4.52 -1.82 -2.06
N VAL A 69 4.34 -0.93 -1.10
CA VAL A 69 3.00 -0.46 -0.70
C VAL A 69 3.01 1.06 -0.54
N THR A 70 1.99 1.76 -1.03
CA THR A 70 1.82 3.20 -0.79
C THR A 70 1.16 3.48 0.57
N ASP A 71 1.44 4.64 1.16
CA ASP A 71 1.03 5.04 2.51
C ASP A 71 -0.49 5.09 2.76
N MET A 72 -1.31 5.19 1.71
CA MET A 72 -2.77 5.17 1.79
C MET A 72 -3.35 3.76 2.05
N PHE A 73 -2.71 2.98 2.92
CA PHE A 73 -3.01 1.57 3.16
C PHE A 73 -2.65 1.12 4.58
N ASP A 74 -3.51 0.33 5.22
CA ASP A 74 -3.20 -0.34 6.49
C ASP A 74 -2.42 -1.64 6.24
N LEU A 75 -1.09 -1.54 6.21
CA LEU A 75 -0.18 -2.66 6.03
C LEU A 75 -0.31 -3.69 7.16
N THR A 76 -0.50 -3.24 8.42
CA THR A 76 -0.59 -4.18 9.56
C THR A 76 -1.79 -5.10 9.45
N THR A 77 -2.95 -4.55 9.10
CA THR A 77 -4.17 -5.34 8.87
C THR A 77 -3.96 -6.27 7.68
N PHE A 78 -3.37 -5.78 6.58
CA PHE A 78 -3.12 -6.60 5.39
C PHE A 78 -2.20 -7.80 5.67
N LEU A 79 -1.08 -7.60 6.37
CA LEU A 79 -0.14 -8.66 6.71
C LEU A 79 -0.78 -9.76 7.56
N GLY A 80 -1.69 -9.40 8.47
CA GLY A 80 -2.46 -10.37 9.26
C GLY A 80 -3.50 -11.16 8.45
N LEU A 81 -3.84 -10.69 7.24
CA LEU A 81 -4.90 -11.25 6.41
C LEU A 81 -4.40 -12.01 5.17
N ILE A 82 -3.12 -11.97 4.83
CA ILE A 82 -2.54 -12.70 3.68
C ILE A 82 -1.84 -14.01 4.12
N PRO A 83 -1.47 -14.92 3.19
CA PRO A 83 -0.67 -16.11 3.53
C PRO A 83 0.69 -15.75 4.14
N ALA A 84 1.20 -16.62 5.01
CA ALA A 84 2.42 -16.36 5.78
C ALA A 84 3.64 -16.15 4.88
N GLU A 85 3.70 -16.84 3.74
CA GLU A 85 4.77 -16.74 2.76
C GLU A 85 4.81 -15.33 2.12
N ALA A 86 3.66 -14.75 1.81
CA ALA A 86 3.57 -13.37 1.33
C ALA A 86 3.79 -12.35 2.46
N ALA A 87 3.30 -12.64 3.67
CA ALA A 87 3.53 -11.81 4.85
C ALA A 87 4.99 -11.83 5.33
N ALA A 88 5.83 -12.74 4.83
CA ALA A 88 7.26 -12.81 5.14
C ALA A 88 8.13 -12.05 4.11
N LEU A 89 7.55 -11.54 3.02
CA LEU A 89 8.31 -10.83 2.00
C LEU A 89 8.98 -9.56 2.55
N PRO A 90 10.20 -9.24 2.12
CA PRO A 90 10.78 -7.91 2.34
C PRO A 90 9.83 -6.84 1.80
N ARG A 91 9.50 -5.83 2.60
CA ARG A 91 8.50 -4.83 2.23
C ARG A 91 8.94 -3.39 2.46
N ILE A 92 8.62 -2.58 1.47
CA ILE A 92 8.81 -1.14 1.49
C ILE A 92 7.45 -0.47 1.62
N VAL A 93 7.35 0.53 2.49
CA VAL A 93 6.25 1.50 2.46
C VAL A 93 6.77 2.81 1.91
N TYR A 94 6.13 3.29 0.84
CA TYR A 94 6.40 4.58 0.23
C TYR A 94 5.36 5.60 0.68
N PHE A 95 5.85 6.67 1.30
CA PHE A 95 5.06 7.81 1.75
C PHE A 95 5.03 8.88 0.69
N HIS A 96 4.00 8.82 -0.15
CA HIS A 96 3.69 9.91 -1.08
C HIS A 96 3.15 11.13 -0.33
N GLU A 97 2.44 10.86 0.76
CA GLU A 97 1.98 11.84 1.74
C GLU A 97 2.00 11.24 3.16
N ASN A 98 1.75 12.07 4.17
CA ASN A 98 1.72 11.63 5.57
C ASN A 98 0.56 12.30 6.31
N GLN A 99 -0.39 11.49 6.79
CA GLN A 99 -1.62 11.96 7.42
C GLN A 99 -1.40 12.62 8.80
N TRP A 100 -0.21 12.49 9.41
CA TRP A 100 0.17 13.26 10.60
C TRP A 100 0.33 14.75 10.32
N THR A 101 0.86 15.08 9.14
CA THR A 101 1.26 16.44 8.77
C THR A 101 0.53 16.96 7.55
N TYR A 102 -0.32 16.15 6.91
CA TYR A 102 -1.04 16.55 5.71
C TYR A 102 -1.90 17.80 6.01
N PRO A 103 -1.91 18.79 5.09
CA PRO A 103 -2.70 20.00 5.25
C PRO A 103 -4.18 19.67 5.45
N LEU A 104 -4.79 20.34 6.42
CA LEU A 104 -6.22 20.23 6.67
C LEU A 104 -6.95 21.46 6.12
N PRO A 105 -8.17 21.29 5.59
CA PRO A 105 -9.05 22.42 5.32
C PRO A 105 -9.30 23.23 6.60
N GLN A 106 -9.57 24.53 6.41
CA GLN A 106 -9.86 25.42 7.54
C GLN A 106 -11.08 24.93 8.31
N GLY A 107 -10.95 24.86 9.64
CA GLY A 107 -12.02 24.41 10.54
C GLY A 107 -12.12 22.89 10.71
N GLU A 108 -11.31 22.10 10.01
CA GLU A 108 -11.24 20.66 10.26
C GLU A 108 -10.29 20.30 11.40
N THR A 109 -10.71 19.33 12.21
CA THR A 109 -9.86 18.71 13.23
C THR A 109 -9.25 17.44 12.66
N ARG A 110 -7.95 17.22 12.91
CA ARG A 110 -7.26 16.02 12.42
C ARG A 110 -7.88 14.76 13.01
N ASP A 111 -8.29 13.84 12.13
CA ASP A 111 -8.63 12.48 12.53
C ASP A 111 -7.34 11.67 12.66
N LEU A 112 -6.93 11.44 13.91
CA LEU A 112 -5.67 10.76 14.22
C LEU A 112 -5.67 9.28 13.79
N THR A 113 -6.83 8.70 13.48
CA THR A 113 -6.94 7.31 13.00
C THR A 113 -6.02 7.07 11.80
N TYR A 114 -5.99 8.00 10.84
CA TYR A 114 -5.21 7.84 9.61
C TYR A 114 -3.71 8.06 9.84
N GLY A 115 -3.33 8.96 10.75
CA GLY A 115 -1.95 9.08 11.21
C GLY A 115 -1.48 7.79 11.90
N PHE A 116 -2.31 7.20 12.75
CA PHE A 116 -2.00 5.92 13.38
C PHE A 116 -1.89 4.77 12.39
N ILE A 117 -2.70 4.74 11.32
CA ILE A 117 -2.52 3.78 10.22
C ILE A 117 -1.15 3.96 9.58
N ASN A 118 -0.76 5.19 9.22
CA ASN A 118 0.58 5.47 8.70
C ASN A 118 1.70 5.02 9.66
N LEU A 119 1.58 5.33 10.95
CA LEU A 119 2.57 4.94 11.97
C LEU A 119 2.71 3.42 12.06
N LYS A 120 1.59 2.70 12.19
CA LYS A 120 1.59 1.24 12.24
C LYS A 120 2.17 0.63 10.97
N SER A 121 1.80 1.16 9.80
CA SER A 121 2.36 0.71 8.52
C SER A 121 3.86 0.94 8.45
N ALA A 122 4.37 2.07 8.94
CA ALA A 122 5.80 2.34 9.00
C ALA A 122 6.54 1.35 9.93
N LEU A 123 5.99 1.05 11.10
CA LEU A 123 6.57 0.10 12.04
C LEU A 123 6.60 -1.34 11.52
N ALA A 124 5.67 -1.69 10.62
CA ALA A 124 5.58 -3.02 10.02
C ALA A 124 6.43 -3.17 8.75
N ALA A 125 7.06 -2.10 8.27
CA ALA A 125 7.87 -2.11 7.06
C ALA A 125 9.34 -2.42 7.36
N ASP A 126 10.04 -3.01 6.38
CA ASP A 126 11.49 -3.22 6.45
C ASP A 126 12.25 -1.96 6.02
N ALA A 127 11.65 -1.13 5.17
CA ALA A 127 12.18 0.17 4.77
C ALA A 127 11.06 1.19 4.47
N LEU A 128 11.38 2.46 4.69
CA LEU A 128 10.49 3.61 4.41
C LEU A 128 11.10 4.47 3.32
N TRP A 129 10.33 4.75 2.27
CA TRP A 129 10.71 5.63 1.15
C TRP A 129 9.80 6.87 1.11
N PHE A 130 10.27 7.94 0.47
CA PHE A 130 9.64 9.26 0.38
C PHE A 130 9.85 9.86 -1.01
#